data_AF-A0A3E2WH58-F1
#
_entry.id   AF-A0A3E2WH58-F1
#
_cell.length_a   1.000
_cell.length_b   1.000
_cell.length_c   1.000
_cell.angle_alpha   90.00
_cell.angle_beta   90.00
_cell.angle_gamma   90.00
#
_symmetry.space_group_name_H-M   'P 1'
#
loop_
_entity.id
_entity.type
_entity.pdbx_description
1 polymer ?
#
loop_
_entity_poly.entity_id
_entity_poly.type
_entity_poly.pdbx_seq_one_letter_code
_entity_poly.pdbx_strand_id
1 'polypeptide(L)'
;MNERIKQLRKALNLTQQEFADKIMVKRNTVATYEMGRSEPSDSAFSLICREFNVNPDWLRTGEGEMFVQLTDQQKLMKYTAMILKGEDSVVVAAIQALIVTYEQLDPASKATLEKIALQYIENLKKSQFPGSL
;
A
#
# COMPACT_ATOMS: atom_id res chain seq x y z
N MET A 1 20.98 -7.90 9.40
CA MET A 1 20.03 -6.77 9.32
C MET A 1 20.73 -5.47 8.93
N ASN A 2 21.92 -5.20 9.48
CA ASN A 2 22.79 -4.07 9.14
C ASN A 2 22.88 -3.70 7.64
N GLU A 3 23.30 -4.63 6.76
CA GLU A 3 23.43 -4.34 5.33
C GLU A 3 22.07 -3.99 4.69
N ARG A 4 20.98 -4.58 5.18
CA ARG A 4 19.63 -4.28 4.70
C ARG A 4 19.15 -2.89 5.10
N ILE A 5 19.48 -2.41 6.30
CA ILE A 5 19.23 -1.02 6.71
C ILE A 5 19.96 -0.05 5.78
N LYS A 6 21.22 -0.36 5.45
CA LYS A 6 22.02 0.43 4.51
C LYS A 6 21.47 0.40 3.09
N GLN A 7 21.04 -0.78 2.62
CA GLN A 7 20.38 -0.95 1.32
C GLN A 7 19.08 -0.15 1.24
N LEU A 8 18.23 -0.27 2.27
CA LEU A 8 16.98 0.48 2.38
C LEU A 8 17.23 1.98 2.30
N ARG A 9 18.12 2.51 3.14
CA ARG A 9 18.44 3.95 3.14
C ARG A 9 18.89 4.43 1.76
N LYS A 10 19.75 3.66 1.10
CA LYS A 10 20.22 3.98 -0.25
C LYS A 10 19.11 3.91 -1.30
N ALA A 11 18.23 2.91 -1.23
CA ALA A 11 17.07 2.79 -2.12
C ALA A 11 16.13 3.99 -2.01
N LEU A 12 16.03 4.59 -0.82
CA LEU A 12 15.27 5.80 -0.56
C LEU A 12 16.02 7.11 -0.91
N ASN A 13 17.28 7.01 -1.37
CA ASN A 13 18.17 8.15 -1.63
C ASN A 13 18.37 9.09 -0.43
N LEU A 14 18.40 8.55 0.79
CA LEU A 14 18.58 9.31 2.02
C LEU A 14 20.03 9.29 2.51
N THR A 15 20.48 10.40 3.09
CA THR A 15 21.66 10.45 3.94
C THR A 15 21.41 9.73 5.26
N GLN A 16 22.49 9.38 5.99
CA GLN A 16 22.34 8.77 7.32
C GLN A 16 21.64 9.72 8.32
N GLN A 17 21.78 11.03 8.12
CA GLN A 17 21.12 12.03 8.98
C GLN A 17 19.61 12.03 8.71
N GLU A 18 19.18 12.16 7.45
CA GLU A 18 17.76 12.16 7.08
C GLU A 18 17.06 10.87 7.48
N PHE A 19 17.73 9.72 7.34
CA PHE A 19 17.20 8.45 7.82
C PHE A 19 17.02 8.45 9.34
N ALA A 20 18.01 8.95 10.08
CA ALA A 20 17.98 9.02 11.53
C ALA A 20 16.86 9.94 12.04
N ASP A 21 16.68 11.10 11.39
CA ASP A 21 15.65 12.08 11.74
C ASP A 21 14.25 11.47 11.59
N LYS A 22 14.01 10.74 10.49
CA LYS A 22 12.74 10.05 10.22
C LYS A 22 12.37 8.98 11.24
N ILE A 23 13.37 8.29 11.80
CA ILE A 23 13.15 7.25 12.83
C ILE A 23 13.48 7.74 14.25
N MET A 24 13.63 9.06 14.44
CA MET A 24 13.81 9.71 15.75
C MET A 24 15.01 9.17 16.54
N VAL A 25 16.12 8.87 15.86
CA VAL A 25 17.40 8.47 16.49
C VAL A 25 18.52 9.42 16.10
N LYS A 26 19.68 9.31 16.76
CA LYS A 26 20.87 10.08 16.38
C LYS A 26 21.50 9.48 15.12
N ARG A 27 22.11 10.30 14.26
CA ARG A 27 22.87 9.83 13.08
C ARG A 27 23.88 8.72 13.41
N ASN A 28 24.61 8.86 14.52
CA ASN A 28 25.57 7.84 14.94
C ASN A 28 24.92 6.48 15.21
N THR A 29 23.67 6.46 15.69
CA THR A 29 22.90 5.22 15.90
C THR A 29 22.61 4.52 14.57
N VAL A 30 22.25 5.26 13.52
CA VAL A 30 22.10 4.70 12.16
C VAL A 30 23.44 4.16 11.65
N ALA A 31 24.54 4.88 11.87
CA ALA A 31 25.86 4.41 11.47
C ALA A 31 26.24 3.09 12.17
N THR A 32 25.95 2.95 13.47
CA THR A 32 26.22 1.70 14.20
C THR A 32 25.31 0.55 13.75
N TYR A 33 24.06 0.83 13.37
CA TYR A 33 23.18 -0.14 12.72
C TYR A 33 23.78 -0.64 11.40
N GLU A 34 24.18 0.26 10.50
CA GLU A 34 24.72 -0.11 9.18
C GLU A 34 26.05 -0.87 9.27
N MET A 35 26.85 -0.61 10.29
CA MET A 35 28.10 -1.33 10.56
C MET A 35 27.89 -2.66 11.30
N GLY A 36 26.68 -2.97 11.76
CA GLY A 36 26.40 -4.15 12.57
C GLY A 36 27.00 -4.11 13.98
N ARG A 37 27.33 -2.91 14.50
CA ARG A 37 27.84 -2.73 15.87
C ARG A 37 26.73 -2.74 16.92
N SER A 38 25.50 -2.43 16.50
CA SER A 38 24.29 -2.48 17.32
C SER A 38 23.11 -2.86 16.44
N GLU A 39 22.07 -3.44 17.03
CA GLU A 39 20.80 -3.70 16.35
C GLU A 39 19.74 -2.66 16.74
N PRO A 40 18.76 -2.36 15.87
CA PRO A 40 17.60 -1.57 16.26
C PRO A 40 16.85 -2.25 17.40
N SER A 41 16.37 -1.46 18.37
CA SER A 41 15.36 -1.94 19.32
C SER A 41 14.08 -2.31 18.58
N ASP A 42 13.18 -3.08 19.19
CA ASP A 42 11.88 -3.38 18.60
C ASP A 42 11.11 -2.11 18.22
N SER A 43 11.18 -1.07 19.04
CA SER A 43 10.58 0.24 18.75
C SER A 43 11.18 0.90 17.50
N ALA A 44 12.51 0.92 17.37
CA ALA A 44 13.19 1.47 16.20
C ALA A 44 12.92 0.63 14.94
N PHE A 45 12.92 -0.70 15.08
CA PHE A 45 12.57 -1.64 14.01
C PHE A 45 11.15 -1.39 13.48
N SER A 46 10.15 -1.33 14.37
CA SER A 46 8.76 -1.06 13.99
C SER A 46 8.60 0.31 13.35
N LEU A 47 9.35 1.32 13.82
CA LEU A 47 9.33 2.66 13.24
C LEU A 47 9.95 2.68 11.83
N ILE A 48 11.06 1.99 11.61
CA ILE A 48 11.65 1.80 10.27
C ILE A 48 10.62 1.18 9.32
N CYS A 49 9.98 0.07 9.74
CA CYS A 49 9.00 -0.61 8.90
C CYS A 49 7.81 0.30 8.55
N ARG A 50 7.28 1.04 9.52
CA ARG A 50 6.13 1.93 9.32
C ARG A 50 6.47 3.16 8.47
N GLU A 51 7.56 3.85 8.79
CA GLU A 51 7.93 5.12 8.17
C GLU A 51 8.31 4.96 6.70
N PHE A 52 8.92 3.82 6.37
CA PHE A 52 9.42 3.55 5.02
C PHE A 52 8.61 2.49 4.27
N ASN A 53 7.51 2.02 4.85
CA ASN A 53 6.66 0.96 4.29
C ASN A 53 7.47 -0.30 3.90
N VAL A 54 8.36 -0.73 4.80
CA VAL A 54 9.30 -1.83 4.58
C VAL A 54 8.70 -3.13 5.09
N ASN A 55 8.92 -4.20 4.32
CA ASN A 55 8.53 -5.54 4.71
C ASN A 55 9.37 -6.00 5.93
N PRO A 56 8.75 -6.30 7.08
CA PRO A 56 9.46 -6.73 8.27
C PRO A 56 10.28 -8.00 8.07
N ASP A 57 9.78 -8.95 7.28
CA ASP A 57 10.45 -10.22 7.00
C ASP A 57 11.71 -9.96 6.18
N TRP A 58 11.61 -9.14 5.13
CA TRP A 58 12.78 -8.72 4.37
C TRP A 58 13.81 -8.04 5.27
N LEU A 59 13.40 -7.10 6.15
CA LEU A 59 14.37 -6.41 7.01
C LEU A 59 15.05 -7.38 7.99
N ARG A 60 14.31 -8.35 8.55
CA ARG A 60 14.83 -9.35 9.51
C ARG A 60 15.67 -10.43 8.84
N THR A 61 15.12 -11.13 7.86
CA THR A 61 15.72 -12.33 7.26
C THR A 61 16.36 -12.04 5.91
N GLY A 62 15.81 -11.10 5.16
CA GLY A 62 16.17 -10.84 3.75
C GLY A 62 15.24 -11.53 2.76
N GLU A 63 14.18 -12.18 3.24
CA GLU A 63 13.22 -12.89 2.41
C GLU A 63 12.08 -11.97 1.94
N GLY A 64 11.63 -12.18 0.70
CA GLY A 64 10.59 -11.38 0.07
C GLY A 64 11.08 -10.02 -0.45
N GLU A 65 10.13 -9.16 -0.80
CA GLU A 65 10.40 -7.83 -1.35
C GLU A 65 10.75 -6.82 -0.24
N MET A 66 11.59 -5.83 -0.56
CA MET A 66 12.03 -4.78 0.38
C MET A 66 10.86 -3.96 0.91
N PHE A 67 9.95 -3.55 0.03
CA PHE A 67 8.80 -2.73 0.38
C PHE A 67 7.54 -3.59 0.45
N VAL A 68 6.64 -3.24 1.37
CA VAL A 68 5.31 -3.84 1.43
C VAL A 68 4.57 -3.48 0.15
N GLN A 69 4.30 -4.49 -0.67
CA GLN A 69 3.40 -4.36 -1.80
C GLN A 69 1.97 -4.38 -1.27
N LEU A 70 1.22 -3.30 -1.51
CA LEU A 70 -0.20 -3.32 -1.21
C LEU A 70 -0.88 -4.34 -2.15
N THR A 71 -1.68 -5.23 -1.58
CA THR A 71 -2.60 -6.03 -2.38
C THR A 71 -3.58 -5.10 -3.10
N ASP A 72 -4.21 -5.58 -4.17
CA ASP A 72 -5.18 -4.76 -4.90
C ASP A 72 -6.36 -4.33 -4.01
N GLN A 73 -6.75 -5.16 -3.05
CA GLN A 73 -7.73 -4.80 -2.02
C GLN A 73 -7.22 -3.68 -1.10
N GLN A 74 -5.96 -3.73 -0.66
CA GLN A 74 -5.38 -2.67 0.18
C GLN A 74 -5.20 -1.36 -0.59
N LYS A 75 -4.84 -1.43 -1.88
CA LYS A 75 -4.81 -0.27 -2.78
C LYS A 75 -6.20 0.34 -2.89
N LEU A 76 -7.22 -0.48 -3.15
CA LEU A 76 -8.62 -0.03 -3.22
C LEU A 76 -9.03 0.69 -1.94
N MET A 77 -8.82 0.09 -0.76
CA MET A 77 -9.15 0.70 0.52
C MET A 77 -8.41 2.03 0.73
N LYS A 78 -7.10 2.07 0.44
CA LYS A 78 -6.29 3.28 0.56
C LYS A 78 -6.80 4.40 -0.34
N TYR A 79 -7.07 4.09 -1.60
CA TYR A 79 -7.55 5.09 -2.56
C TYR A 79 -8.97 5.55 -2.23
N THR A 80 -9.87 4.65 -1.86
CA THR A 80 -11.21 5.02 -1.35
C THR A 80 -11.11 5.97 -0.16
N ALA A 81 -10.24 5.68 0.83
CA ALA A 81 -10.06 6.57 1.97
C ALA A 81 -9.48 7.94 1.60
N MET A 82 -8.55 8.01 0.65
CA MET A 82 -8.01 9.28 0.15
C MET A 82 -9.07 10.11 -0.57
N ILE A 83 -9.86 9.44 -1.41
CA ILE A 83 -10.94 10.03 -2.19
C ILE A 83 -12.04 10.58 -1.28
N LEU A 84 -12.43 9.84 -0.24
CA LEU A 84 -13.43 10.26 0.75
C LEU A 84 -12.99 11.44 1.62
N LYS A 85 -11.68 11.72 1.72
CA LYS A 85 -11.14 12.88 2.43
C LYS A 85 -11.10 14.14 1.57
N GLY A 86 -11.23 14.02 0.25
CA GLY A 86 -11.28 15.16 -0.66
C GLY A 86 -12.70 15.72 -0.68
N GLU A 87 -12.87 16.93 -0.15
CA GLU A 87 -14.12 17.68 -0.31
C GLU A 87 -14.16 18.25 -1.74
N ASP A 88 -15.32 18.23 -2.38
CA ASP A 88 -15.60 18.75 -3.73
C ASP A 88 -15.11 17.96 -4.96
N SER A 89 -15.45 16.66 -5.05
CA SER A 89 -15.36 15.94 -6.32
C SER A 89 -16.68 15.26 -6.70
N VAL A 90 -17.21 15.63 -7.89
CA VAL A 90 -18.45 15.07 -8.43
C VAL A 90 -18.36 13.55 -8.63
N VAL A 91 -17.18 13.04 -8.96
CA VAL A 91 -16.94 11.60 -9.10
C VAL A 91 -17.08 10.89 -7.76
N VAL A 92 -16.61 11.52 -6.68
CA VAL A 92 -16.72 10.97 -5.32
C VAL A 92 -18.16 10.93 -4.86
N ALA A 93 -18.88 12.04 -5.05
CA ALA A 93 -20.30 12.11 -4.75
C ALA A 93 -21.09 11.05 -5.53
N ALA A 94 -20.80 10.86 -6.82
CA ALA A 94 -21.45 9.84 -7.64
C ALA A 94 -21.14 8.41 -7.15
N ILE A 95 -19.87 8.10 -6.82
CA ILE A 95 -19.48 6.79 -6.29
C ILE A 95 -20.17 6.51 -4.95
N GLN A 96 -20.17 7.49 -4.03
CA GLN A 96 -20.85 7.36 -2.74
C GLN A 96 -22.35 7.14 -2.92
N ALA A 97 -23.00 7.95 -3.76
CA ALA A 97 -24.42 7.81 -4.04
C ALA A 97 -24.76 6.44 -4.63
N LEU A 98 -23.92 5.93 -5.54
CA LEU A 98 -24.08 4.60 -6.12
C LEU A 98 -23.98 3.49 -5.07
N ILE A 99 -22.97 3.54 -4.19
CA ILE A 99 -22.79 2.55 -3.11
C ILE A 99 -23.99 2.55 -2.17
N VAL A 100 -24.38 3.74 -1.68
CA VAL A 100 -25.53 3.87 -0.75
C VAL A 100 -26.82 3.40 -1.40
N THR A 101 -27.06 3.81 -2.64
CA THR A 101 -28.27 3.41 -3.39
C THR A 101 -28.30 1.90 -3.58
N TYR A 102 -27.19 1.30 -4.03
CA TYR A 102 -27.08 -0.14 -4.21
C TYR A 102 -27.42 -0.87 -2.92
N GLU A 103 -26.84 -0.46 -1.78
CA GLU A 103 -27.06 -1.16 -0.51
C GLU A 103 -28.50 -1.10 0.01
N GLN A 104 -29.24 -0.05 -0.34
CA GLN A 104 -30.65 0.13 0.03
C GLN A 104 -31.62 -0.67 -0.85
N LEU A 105 -31.17 -1.25 -1.96
CA LEU A 105 -32.01 -2.05 -2.83
C LEU A 105 -32.43 -3.37 -2.18
N ASP A 106 -33.59 -3.87 -2.60
CA ASP A 106 -34.05 -5.20 -2.24
C ASP A 106 -33.18 -6.29 -2.89
N PRO A 107 -33.19 -7.52 -2.36
CA PRO A 107 -32.35 -8.61 -2.86
C PRO A 107 -32.54 -8.93 -4.35
N ALA A 108 -33.77 -8.82 -4.89
CA ALA A 108 -34.02 -9.14 -6.30
C ALA A 108 -33.45 -8.07 -7.23
N SER A 109 -33.55 -6.79 -6.83
CA SER A 109 -32.93 -5.67 -7.54
C SER A 109 -31.40 -5.76 -7.53
N LYS A 110 -30.78 -6.08 -6.37
CA LYS A 110 -29.33 -6.31 -6.27
C LYS A 110 -28.88 -7.43 -7.21
N ALA A 111 -29.55 -8.59 -7.16
CA ALA A 111 -29.23 -9.73 -8.02
C ALA A 111 -29.33 -9.38 -9.52
N THR A 112 -30.30 -8.55 -9.90
CA THR A 112 -30.45 -8.08 -11.28
C THR A 112 -29.27 -7.20 -11.70
N LEU A 113 -28.86 -6.26 -10.86
CA LEU A 113 -27.71 -5.39 -11.13
C LEU A 113 -26.39 -6.17 -11.17
N GLU A 114 -26.19 -7.14 -10.28
CA GLU A 114 -25.02 -8.02 -10.30
C GLU A 114 -24.91 -8.78 -11.62
N LYS A 115 -26.03 -9.32 -12.12
CA LYS A 115 -26.06 -9.99 -13.44
C LYS A 115 -25.67 -9.05 -14.57
N ILE A 116 -26.17 -7.82 -14.57
CA ILE A 116 -25.83 -6.80 -15.57
C ILE A 116 -24.33 -6.44 -15.48
N ALA A 117 -23.81 -6.24 -14.27
CA ALA A 117 -22.41 -5.91 -14.03
C ALA A 117 -21.48 -7.02 -14.54
N LEU A 118 -21.81 -8.28 -14.27
CA LEU A 118 -21.05 -9.43 -14.77
C LEU A 118 -21.01 -9.45 -16.30
N GLN A 119 -22.16 -9.28 -16.95
CA GLN A 119 -22.24 -9.26 -18.41
C GLN A 119 -21.44 -8.10 -19.02
N TYR A 120 -21.48 -6.93 -18.39
CA TYR A 120 -20.67 -5.78 -18.80
C TYR A 120 -19.16 -6.07 -18.69
N ILE A 121 -18.70 -6.63 -17.57
CA ILE A 121 -17.30 -6.99 -17.35
C ILE A 121 -16.82 -8.02 -18.39
N GLU A 122 -17.64 -9.03 -18.69
CA GLU A 122 -17.31 -10.02 -19.72
C GLU A 122 -17.16 -9.37 -21.10
N ASN A 123 -18.04 -8.44 -21.46
CA ASN A 123 -17.96 -7.73 -22.74
C ASN A 123 -16.70 -6.86 -22.83
N LEU A 124 -16.30 -6.20 -21.73
CA LEU A 124 -15.04 -5.45 -21.68
C LEU A 124 -13.83 -6.35 -21.92
N LYS A 125 -13.77 -7.52 -21.27
CA LYS A 125 -12.67 -8.49 -21.47
C LYS A 125 -12.60 -8.96 -22.92
N LYS A 126 -13.75 -9.26 -23.54
CA LYS A 126 -13.82 -9.66 -24.96
C LYS A 126 -13.33 -8.54 -25.90
N SER A 127 -13.63 -7.29 -25.58
CA SER A 127 -13.20 -6.13 -26.38
C SER A 127 -11.70 -5.83 -26.28
N GLN A 128 -11.04 -6.19 -25.17
CA GLN A 128 -9.59 -6.00 -24.99
C GLN A 128 -8.73 -7.10 -25.62
N PHE A 129 -9.32 -8.26 -25.95
CA PHE A 129 -8.62 -9.36 -26.63
C PHE A 129 -9.47 -9.91 -27.81
N PRO A 130 -9.64 -9.14 -28.89
CA PRO A 130 -10.38 -9.62 -30.05
C PRO A 130 -9.50 -10.61 -30.84
N GLY A 131 -9.58 -11.92 -30.55
CA GLY A 131 -9.06 -12.95 -31.46
C GLY A 131 -8.34 -14.17 -30.90
N SER A 132 -8.38 -14.49 -29.60
CA SER A 132 -7.88 -15.79 -29.12
C SER A 132 -8.92 -16.90 -29.35
N LEU A 133 -8.95 -17.39 -30.59
CA LEU A 133 -9.32 -18.77 -30.91
C LEU A 133 -8.04 -19.58 -31.09
#